data_AF-A0A3E2HRP6-F1
#
_entry.id   AF-A0A3E2HRP6-F1
#
_cell.length_a   1.000
_cell.length_b   1.000
_cell.length_c   1.000
_cell.angle_alpha   90.00
_cell.angle_beta   90.00
_cell.angle_gamma   90.00
#
_symmetry.space_group_name_H-M   'P 1'
#
loop_
_entity.id
_entity.type
_entity.pdbx_description
1 polymer ?
#
loop_
_entity_poly.entity_id
_entity_poly.type
_entity_poly.pdbx_seq_one_letter_code
_entity_poly.pdbx_strand_id
1 'polypeptide(L)'
;MAPTTLSTAASTFSLSKNEIEKKIPVVTTLPGIYTIERTERKRILKVVSVRKALTLALEKQNKAQPPGEDLTNLDKKARDLIRHYNDPIRFMVSTPIPYLNTRDHRTELGVWCRGCELVWYRSSSHRWSSDCYKRVLDTAYLEEEYLRHFEKCEAAKELWELFIREGKGLEHLHRGRHREWDSRIVEGQIVI
;
A
#
# COMPACT_ATOMS: atom_id res chain seq x y z
N MET A 1 3.72 5.87 -9.50
CA MET A 1 2.64 6.76 -10.01
C MET A 1 1.83 7.22 -8.81
N ALA A 2 1.50 8.51 -8.66
CA ALA A 2 0.61 8.96 -7.59
C ALA A 2 -0.84 8.93 -8.11
N PRO A 3 -1.69 8.00 -7.63
CA PRO A 3 -3.09 7.93 -8.01
C PRO A 3 -3.94 8.94 -7.22
N THR A 4 -5.07 9.35 -7.80
CA THR A 4 -6.14 10.04 -7.08
C THR A 4 -7.50 9.59 -7.63
N THR A 5 -8.59 9.82 -6.90
CA THR A 5 -9.93 9.44 -7.37
C THR A 5 -10.33 10.24 -8.61
N LEU A 6 -11.13 9.64 -9.49
CA LEU A 6 -11.68 10.30 -10.68
C LEU A 6 -12.44 11.60 -10.33
N SER A 7 -13.20 11.58 -9.22
CA SER A 7 -13.89 12.76 -8.70
C SER A 7 -12.93 13.87 -8.28
N THR A 8 -11.89 13.52 -7.52
CA THR A 8 -10.90 14.49 -7.05
C THR A 8 -10.14 15.09 -8.23
N ALA A 9 -9.70 14.26 -9.19
CA ALA A 9 -9.04 14.76 -10.40
C ALA A 9 -9.94 15.72 -11.20
N ALA A 10 -11.21 15.35 -11.41
CA ALA A 10 -12.17 16.19 -12.13
C ALA A 10 -12.36 17.56 -11.44
N SER A 11 -12.55 17.56 -10.11
CA SER A 11 -12.72 18.81 -9.36
C SER A 11 -11.45 19.66 -9.29
N THR A 12 -10.28 19.04 -9.11
CA THR A 12 -9.02 19.77 -8.92
C THR A 12 -8.54 20.43 -10.21
N PHE A 13 -8.72 19.75 -11.34
CA PHE A 13 -8.21 20.17 -12.66
C PHE A 13 -9.29 20.78 -13.57
N SER A 14 -10.51 21.00 -13.07
CA SER A 14 -11.63 21.55 -13.86
C SER A 14 -11.89 20.76 -15.16
N LEU A 15 -11.77 19.43 -15.07
CA LEU A 15 -12.00 18.50 -16.17
C LEU A 15 -13.32 17.76 -15.98
N SER A 16 -14.00 17.40 -17.06
CA SER A 16 -15.17 16.52 -16.96
C SER A 16 -14.71 15.07 -16.73
N LYS A 17 -15.49 14.30 -15.95
CA LYS A 17 -15.19 12.88 -15.70
C LYS A 17 -15.09 12.08 -17.02
N ASN A 18 -16.02 12.32 -17.94
CA ASN A 18 -16.05 11.66 -19.26
C ASN A 18 -14.81 11.99 -20.10
N GLU A 19 -14.31 13.23 -20.02
CA GLU A 19 -13.10 13.63 -20.74
C GLU A 19 -11.85 12.91 -20.21
N ILE A 20 -11.75 12.77 -18.88
CA ILE A 20 -10.69 12.00 -18.23
C ILE A 20 -10.77 10.53 -18.64
N GLU A 21 -11.94 9.89 -18.53
CA GLU A 21 -12.13 8.46 -18.83
C GLU A 21 -11.78 8.11 -20.29
N LYS A 22 -12.02 9.03 -21.24
CA LYS A 22 -11.71 8.81 -22.66
C LYS A 22 -10.23 8.90 -23.01
N LYS A 23 -9.46 9.73 -22.30
CA LYS A 23 -8.07 10.07 -22.66
C LYS A 23 -7.03 9.49 -21.71
N ILE A 24 -7.42 9.16 -20.49
CA ILE A 24 -6.51 8.70 -19.44
C ILE A 24 -6.95 7.31 -18.99
N PRO A 25 -6.02 6.33 -18.94
CA PRO A 25 -6.32 5.02 -18.36
C PRO A 25 -6.84 5.15 -16.93
N VAL A 26 -8.00 4.54 -16.68
CA VAL A 26 -8.62 4.49 -15.36
C VAL A 26 -8.40 3.11 -14.77
N VAL A 27 -7.88 3.09 -13.55
CA VAL A 27 -7.70 1.86 -12.78
C VAL A 27 -8.83 1.75 -11.77
N THR A 28 -9.37 0.55 -11.64
CA THR A 28 -10.36 0.23 -10.61
C THR A 28 -9.63 -0.38 -9.42
N THR A 29 -9.86 0.14 -8.23
CA THR A 29 -9.26 -0.43 -7.02
C THR A 29 -9.94 -1.73 -6.64
N LEU A 30 -9.22 -2.58 -5.91
CA LEU A 30 -9.83 -3.75 -5.28
C LEU A 30 -10.31 -3.41 -3.85
N PRO A 31 -11.32 -4.13 -3.35
CA PRO A 31 -11.60 -4.14 -1.92
C PRO A 31 -10.58 -5.03 -1.20
N GLY A 32 -10.27 -4.72 0.04
CA GLY A 32 -9.27 -5.46 0.80
C GLY A 32 -8.78 -4.74 2.04
N ILE A 33 -7.78 -5.33 2.67
CA ILE A 33 -7.07 -4.76 3.81
C ILE A 33 -5.80 -4.11 3.25
N TYR A 34 -5.65 -2.81 3.48
CA TYR A 34 -4.53 -2.02 2.97
C TYR A 34 -3.83 -1.30 4.12
N THR A 35 -2.62 -0.80 3.84
CA THR A 35 -1.74 -0.08 4.78
C THR A 35 -1.25 -0.94 5.96
N ILE A 36 -0.21 -0.46 6.63
CA ILE A 36 0.33 -1.08 7.86
C ILE A 36 -0.72 -1.12 8.96
N GLU A 37 -1.61 -0.13 9.01
CA GLU A 37 -2.70 -0.04 9.97
C GLU A 37 -3.83 -1.05 9.68
N ARG A 38 -3.70 -1.86 8.62
CA ARG A 38 -4.69 -2.86 8.21
C ARG A 38 -6.08 -2.26 8.05
N THR A 39 -6.15 -1.08 7.45
CA THR A 39 -7.44 -0.42 7.20
C THR A 39 -8.22 -1.18 6.15
N GLU A 40 -9.38 -1.70 6.53
CA GLU A 40 -10.29 -2.32 5.57
C GLU A 40 -10.89 -1.26 4.63
N ARG A 41 -10.80 -1.52 3.33
CA ARG A 41 -11.44 -0.73 2.29
C ARG A 41 -12.39 -1.63 1.50
N LYS A 42 -13.69 -1.48 1.77
CA LYS A 42 -14.75 -2.20 1.06
C LYS A 42 -15.17 -1.54 -0.25
N ARG A 43 -14.96 -0.22 -0.35
CA ARG A 43 -15.43 0.57 -1.48
C ARG A 43 -14.46 0.46 -2.66
N ILE A 44 -14.99 0.07 -3.81
CA ILE A 44 -14.30 0.13 -5.10
C ILE A 44 -14.30 1.58 -5.61
N LEU A 45 -13.12 2.07 -6.00
CA LEU A 45 -12.89 3.41 -6.49
C LEU A 45 -12.31 3.37 -7.92
N LYS A 46 -12.70 4.33 -8.74
CA LYS A 46 -12.03 4.63 -10.01
C LYS A 46 -10.94 5.66 -9.77
N VAL A 47 -9.71 5.34 -10.12
CA VAL A 47 -8.56 6.20 -9.88
C VAL A 47 -7.77 6.45 -11.16
N VAL A 48 -7.10 7.60 -11.18
CA VAL A 48 -6.35 8.09 -12.33
C VAL A 48 -5.00 8.64 -11.88
N SER A 49 -4.04 8.70 -12.81
CA SER A 49 -2.75 9.32 -12.58
C SER A 49 -2.88 10.83 -12.44
N VAL A 50 -2.43 11.39 -11.32
CA VAL A 50 -2.38 12.85 -11.11
C VAL A 50 -1.59 13.53 -12.23
N ARG A 51 -0.45 12.94 -12.65
CA ARG A 51 0.38 13.50 -13.73
C ARG A 51 -0.33 13.53 -15.08
N LYS A 52 -1.04 12.45 -15.45
CA LYS A 52 -1.77 12.42 -16.73
C LYS A 52 -2.95 13.39 -16.71
N ALA A 53 -3.64 13.52 -15.58
CA ALA A 53 -4.73 14.47 -15.40
C ALA A 53 -4.23 15.93 -15.51
N LEU A 54 -3.07 16.22 -14.92
CA LEU A 54 -2.40 17.51 -15.07
C LEU A 54 -2.04 17.80 -16.53
N THR A 55 -1.39 16.88 -17.24
CA THR A 55 -1.05 17.05 -18.66
C THR A 55 -2.29 17.36 -19.50
N LEU A 56 -3.38 16.62 -19.28
CA LEU A 56 -4.63 16.84 -19.99
C LEU A 56 -5.25 18.22 -19.69
N ALA A 57 -5.15 18.71 -18.44
CA ALA A 57 -5.62 20.03 -18.06
C ALA A 57 -4.81 21.15 -18.74
N LEU A 58 -3.49 20.99 -18.79
CA LEU A 58 -2.58 21.93 -19.46
C LEU A 58 -2.84 21.98 -20.98
N GLU A 59 -3.05 20.83 -21.62
CA GLU A 59 -3.42 20.77 -23.05
C GLU A 59 -4.73 21.50 -23.35
N LYS A 60 -5.70 21.46 -22.42
CA LYS A 60 -6.99 22.14 -22.57
C LYS A 60 -6.86 23.65 -22.42
N GLN A 61 -6.07 24.12 -21.45
CA GLN A 61 -5.80 25.54 -21.25
C GLN A 61 -5.04 26.15 -22.44
N ASN A 62 -4.02 25.44 -22.94
CA ASN A 62 -3.25 25.88 -24.13
C ASN A 62 -4.11 25.96 -25.40
N LYS A 63 -5.24 25.25 -25.47
CA LYS A 63 -6.20 25.34 -26.58
C LYS A 63 -7.27 26.43 -26.39
N ALA A 64 -7.42 26.96 -25.18
CA ALA A 64 -8.53 27.85 -24.81
C ALA A 64 -8.14 29.32 -24.60
N GLN A 65 -6.88 29.67 -24.32
CA GLN A 65 -6.47 31.06 -24.00
C GLN A 65 -5.02 31.42 -24.41
N PRO A 66 -4.71 32.72 -24.60
CA PRO A 66 -3.35 33.25 -24.82
C PRO A 66 -2.47 33.14 -23.55
N PRO A 67 -1.12 33.22 -23.68
CA PRO A 67 -0.18 32.90 -22.61
C PRO A 67 -0.30 33.91 -21.45
N GLY A 68 -0.75 33.46 -20.27
CA GLY A 68 -0.81 34.33 -19.10
C GLY A 68 -1.50 33.81 -17.84
N GLU A 69 -2.26 32.71 -17.88
CA GLU A 69 -2.88 32.14 -16.65
C GLU A 69 -1.99 31.07 -15.98
N ASP A 70 -1.92 31.14 -14.65
CA ASP A 70 -0.99 30.49 -13.71
C ASP A 70 -0.80 28.96 -13.90
N LEU A 71 0.17 28.56 -14.73
CA LEU A 71 0.75 27.21 -14.76
C LEU A 71 1.23 26.77 -13.35
N THR A 72 1.67 27.74 -12.54
CA THR A 72 2.16 27.58 -11.17
C THR A 72 1.11 27.01 -10.20
N ASN A 73 -0.18 27.33 -10.41
CA ASN A 73 -1.27 26.93 -9.51
C ASN A 73 -1.71 25.48 -9.75
N LEU A 74 -1.77 25.03 -11.01
CA LEU A 74 -2.08 23.63 -11.33
C LEU A 74 -0.96 22.69 -10.85
N ASP A 75 0.30 23.10 -11.04
CA ASP A 75 1.45 22.35 -10.54
C ASP A 75 1.48 22.30 -9.01
N LYS A 76 1.08 23.37 -8.32
CA LYS A 76 0.93 23.37 -6.87
C LYS A 76 -0.14 22.37 -6.41
N LYS A 77 -1.35 22.43 -7.00
CA LYS A 77 -2.43 21.47 -6.72
C LYS A 77 -2.01 20.01 -6.97
N ALA A 78 -1.29 19.75 -8.05
CA ALA A 78 -0.78 18.42 -8.37
C ALA A 78 0.25 17.97 -7.33
N ARG A 79 1.17 18.84 -6.92
CA ARG A 79 2.15 18.53 -5.86
C ARG A 79 1.48 18.21 -4.53
N ASP A 80 0.42 18.93 -4.17
CA ASP A 80 -0.34 18.68 -2.94
C ASP A 80 -0.98 17.28 -2.98
N LEU A 81 -1.65 16.92 -4.09
CA LEU A 81 -2.19 15.56 -4.27
C LEU A 81 -1.09 14.48 -4.22
N ILE A 82 0.10 14.75 -4.76
CA ILE A 82 1.23 13.82 -4.77
C ILE A 82 1.89 13.70 -3.38
N ARG A 83 1.81 14.72 -2.52
CA ARG A 83 2.50 14.74 -1.23
C ARG A 83 1.86 13.85 -0.18
N HIS A 84 0.59 13.47 -0.33
CA HIS A 84 -0.09 12.56 0.59
C HIS A 84 0.47 11.13 0.50
N TYR A 85 1.56 10.89 1.22
CA TYR A 85 2.30 9.61 1.27
C TYR A 85 1.48 8.49 1.91
N ASN A 86 0.64 8.82 2.91
CA ASN A 86 -0.23 7.86 3.61
C ASN A 86 -1.61 7.71 2.97
N ASP A 87 -1.81 8.12 1.71
CA ASP A 87 -3.08 7.89 1.03
C ASP A 87 -3.26 6.38 0.75
N PRO A 88 -4.25 5.71 1.37
CA PRO A 88 -4.50 4.28 1.17
C PRO A 88 -4.71 3.90 -0.29
N ILE A 89 -5.19 4.85 -1.12
CA ILE A 89 -5.45 4.64 -2.54
C ILE A 89 -4.18 4.16 -3.27
N ARG A 90 -2.98 4.57 -2.82
CA ARG A 90 -1.70 4.12 -3.40
C ARG A 90 -1.53 2.62 -3.29
N PHE A 91 -1.84 2.07 -2.12
CA PHE A 91 -1.74 0.64 -1.84
C PHE A 91 -2.85 -0.14 -2.56
N MET A 92 -4.02 0.48 -2.75
CA MET A 92 -5.16 -0.13 -3.44
C MET A 92 -4.96 -0.32 -4.95
N VAL A 93 -3.96 0.34 -5.54
CA VAL A 93 -3.61 0.20 -6.97
C VAL A 93 -2.18 -0.23 -7.23
N SER A 94 -1.42 -0.50 -6.18
CA SER A 94 -0.13 -1.15 -6.31
C SER A 94 -0.32 -2.66 -6.31
N THR A 95 0.39 -3.34 -7.21
CA THR A 95 0.64 -4.78 -7.07
C THR A 95 2.06 -4.95 -6.54
N PRO A 96 2.31 -5.90 -5.61
CA PRO A 96 3.68 -6.36 -5.38
C PRO A 96 4.27 -6.80 -6.73
N ILE A 97 5.51 -6.41 -7.00
CA ILE A 97 6.21 -6.84 -8.21
C ILE A 97 6.72 -8.25 -7.95
N PRO A 98 6.21 -9.27 -8.65
CA PRO A 98 6.72 -10.63 -8.50
C PRO A 98 8.19 -10.70 -8.89
N TYR A 99 8.98 -11.48 -8.14
CA TYR A 99 10.32 -11.88 -8.51
C TYR A 99 10.27 -13.19 -9.32
N LEU A 100 10.94 -13.24 -10.46
CA LEU A 100 11.13 -14.49 -11.21
C LEU A 100 12.45 -15.13 -10.81
N ASN A 101 12.38 -16.22 -10.05
CA ASN A 101 13.52 -17.06 -9.77
C ASN A 101 13.90 -17.82 -11.05
N THR A 102 15.06 -17.49 -11.59
CA THR A 102 15.53 -18.03 -12.87
C THR A 102 16.12 -19.44 -12.74
N ARG A 103 16.44 -19.89 -11.52
CA ARG A 103 17.02 -21.22 -11.26
C ARG A 103 15.97 -22.33 -11.40
N ASP A 104 14.77 -22.09 -10.92
CA ASP A 104 13.66 -23.05 -10.87
C ASP A 104 12.44 -22.61 -11.71
N HIS A 105 12.55 -21.46 -12.39
CA HIS A 105 11.50 -20.85 -13.20
C HIS A 105 10.21 -20.55 -12.43
N ARG A 106 10.33 -20.26 -11.12
CA ARG A 106 9.19 -19.94 -10.28
C ARG A 106 9.06 -18.45 -10.04
N THR A 107 7.81 -18.02 -9.89
CA THR A 107 7.50 -16.65 -9.52
C THR A 107 7.25 -16.58 -8.02
N GLU A 108 8.03 -15.77 -7.33
CA GLU A 108 7.93 -15.52 -5.89
C GLU A 108 7.32 -14.12 -5.68
N LEU A 109 6.28 -14.03 -4.86
CA LEU A 109 5.68 -12.73 -4.48
C LEU A 109 6.41 -12.07 -3.29
N GLY A 110 7.38 -12.79 -2.72
CA GLY A 110 8.05 -12.45 -1.48
C GLY A 110 7.24 -12.87 -0.24
N VAL A 111 7.96 -13.05 0.86
CA VAL A 111 7.44 -13.45 2.18
C VAL A 111 7.67 -12.29 3.15
N TRP A 112 6.64 -11.91 3.91
CA TRP A 112 6.73 -10.88 4.94
C TRP A 112 6.76 -11.51 6.33
N CYS A 113 7.70 -11.08 7.17
CA CYS A 113 7.85 -11.67 8.49
C CYS A 113 6.80 -11.16 9.49
N ARG A 114 5.86 -12.03 9.86
CA ARG A 114 4.83 -11.74 10.89
C ARG A 114 5.43 -11.48 12.27
N GLY A 115 6.56 -12.09 12.58
CA GLY A 115 7.30 -11.85 13.82
C GLY A 115 7.82 -10.41 13.91
N CYS A 116 8.35 -9.88 12.81
CA CYS A 116 8.73 -8.47 12.74
C CYS A 116 7.53 -7.56 12.98
N GLU A 117 6.37 -7.85 12.38
CA GLU A 117 5.13 -7.10 12.59
C GLU A 117 4.66 -7.17 14.06
N LEU A 118 4.74 -8.33 14.72
CA LEU A 118 4.38 -8.47 16.14
C LEU A 118 5.22 -7.55 17.05
N VAL A 119 6.52 -7.42 16.77
CA VAL A 119 7.41 -6.52 17.52
C VAL A 119 6.91 -5.06 17.43
N TRP A 120 6.34 -4.64 16.29
CA TRP A 120 5.71 -3.32 16.15
C TRP A 120 4.60 -3.11 17.19
N TYR A 121 3.63 -4.03 17.18
CA TYR A 121 2.41 -3.91 17.99
C TYR A 121 2.75 -3.96 19.49
N ARG A 122 3.81 -4.68 19.87
CA ARG A 122 4.32 -4.73 21.25
C ARG A 122 5.10 -3.49 21.65
N SER A 123 5.73 -2.79 20.70
CA SER A 123 6.46 -1.55 20.97
C SER A 123 5.49 -0.41 21.27
N SER A 124 5.14 -0.24 22.54
CA SER A 124 4.29 0.86 23.03
C SER A 124 4.95 2.24 22.87
N SER A 125 6.24 2.27 22.50
CA SER A 125 6.98 3.48 22.22
C SER A 125 7.16 3.64 20.71
N HIS A 126 6.57 4.69 20.13
CA HIS A 126 6.87 5.20 18.79
C HIS A 126 8.31 5.79 18.71
N ARG A 127 9.28 5.22 19.44
CA ARG A 127 10.67 5.67 19.57
C ARG A 127 11.57 5.22 18.43
N TRP A 128 11.13 4.27 17.62
CA TRP A 128 11.83 3.94 16.39
C TRP A 128 11.44 5.00 15.37
N SER A 129 12.43 5.64 14.74
CA SER A 129 12.14 6.59 13.67
C SER A 129 11.27 5.85 12.65
N SER A 130 10.19 6.47 12.19
CA SER A 130 9.23 5.79 11.31
C SER A 130 9.90 5.18 10.07
N ASP A 131 11.08 5.68 9.70
CA ASP A 131 11.78 5.35 8.47
C ASP A 131 12.69 4.11 8.57
N CYS A 132 13.28 3.81 9.73
CA CYS A 132 14.05 2.56 9.88
C CYS A 132 13.12 1.34 9.94
N TYR A 133 11.91 1.54 10.46
CA TYR A 133 10.95 0.46 10.68
C TYR A 133 10.00 0.22 9.51
N LYS A 134 9.64 1.27 8.75
CA LYS A 134 8.99 1.12 7.43
C LYS A 134 9.78 0.17 6.53
N ARG A 135 11.12 0.26 6.56
CA ARG A 135 11.98 -0.67 5.79
C ARG A 135 11.76 -2.12 6.20
N VAL A 136 11.59 -2.42 7.49
CA VAL A 136 11.41 -3.81 7.96
C VAL A 136 10.04 -4.37 7.58
N LEU A 137 8.97 -3.56 7.65
CA LEU A 137 7.63 -3.99 7.25
C LEU A 137 7.43 -4.02 5.73
N ASP A 138 8.09 -3.12 4.99
CA ASP A 138 8.06 -3.08 3.53
C ASP A 138 9.06 -4.06 2.90
N THR A 139 9.87 -4.77 3.70
CA THR A 139 10.77 -5.81 3.19
C THR A 139 9.99 -7.10 2.95
N ALA A 140 9.85 -7.44 1.67
CA ALA A 140 9.52 -8.78 1.25
C ALA A 140 10.84 -9.56 1.06
N TYR A 141 10.92 -10.75 1.63
CA TYR A 141 12.06 -11.66 1.48
C TYR A 141 11.78 -12.69 0.39
N LEU A 142 12.78 -13.10 -0.38
CA LEU A 142 12.67 -14.37 -1.10
C LEU A 142 12.59 -15.53 -0.10
N GLU A 143 12.09 -16.70 -0.50
CA GLU A 143 11.92 -17.84 0.41
C GLU A 143 13.25 -18.20 1.13
N GLU A 144 14.35 -18.31 0.37
CA GLU A 144 15.67 -18.60 0.93
C GLU A 144 16.19 -17.49 1.86
N GLU A 145 15.85 -16.23 1.58
CA GLU A 145 16.20 -15.08 2.41
C GLU A 145 15.39 -15.05 3.69
N TYR A 146 14.11 -15.44 3.61
CA TYR A 146 13.22 -15.53 4.74
C TYR A 146 13.71 -16.57 5.75
N LEU A 147 14.14 -17.75 5.29
CA LEU A 147 14.68 -18.78 6.18
C LEU A 147 15.90 -18.27 6.97
N ARG A 148 16.82 -17.55 6.30
CA ARG A 148 17.96 -16.89 6.97
C ARG A 148 17.55 -15.79 7.93
N HIS A 149 16.45 -15.09 7.63
CA HIS A 149 15.88 -14.09 8.53
C HIS A 149 15.23 -14.76 9.76
N PHE A 150 14.48 -15.84 9.56
CA PHE A 150 13.77 -16.58 10.60
C PHE A 150 14.72 -17.08 11.69
N GLU A 151 15.90 -17.58 11.31
CA GLU A 151 16.96 -18.00 12.25
C GLU A 151 17.36 -16.91 13.25
N LYS A 152 17.16 -15.63 12.90
CA LYS A 152 17.53 -14.46 13.71
C LYS A 152 16.33 -13.75 14.33
N CYS A 153 15.10 -14.10 13.93
CA CYS A 153 13.89 -13.40 14.33
C CYS A 153 13.19 -14.10 15.50
N GLU A 154 13.52 -13.71 16.73
CA GLU A 154 12.96 -14.32 17.94
C GLU A 154 11.42 -14.22 18.01
N ALA A 155 10.84 -13.12 17.54
CA ALA A 155 9.39 -12.98 17.48
C ALA A 155 8.74 -13.91 16.44
N ALA A 156 9.44 -14.23 15.35
CA ALA A 156 8.93 -15.20 14.37
C ALA A 156 8.98 -16.62 14.93
N LYS A 157 10.04 -16.97 15.65
CA LYS A 157 10.17 -18.26 16.35
C LYS A 157 9.10 -18.41 17.43
N GLU A 158 8.83 -17.35 18.20
CA GLU A 158 7.75 -17.33 19.19
C GLU A 158 6.39 -17.60 18.55
N LEU A 159 6.09 -16.93 17.42
CA LEU A 159 4.87 -17.19 16.65
C LEU A 159 4.82 -18.64 16.18
N TRP A 160 5.90 -19.14 15.58
CA TRP A 160 5.97 -20.53 15.09
C TRP A 160 5.64 -21.54 16.19
N GLU A 161 6.22 -21.40 17.37
CA GLU A 161 5.98 -22.29 18.50
C GLU A 161 4.53 -22.24 18.97
N LEU A 162 3.94 -21.04 19.07
CA LEU A 162 2.55 -20.89 19.49
C LEU A 162 1.56 -21.50 18.48
N PHE A 163 1.78 -21.27 17.19
CA PHE A 163 0.85 -21.71 16.16
C PHE A 163 1.01 -23.18 15.79
N ILE A 164 2.24 -23.61 15.50
CA ILE A 164 2.51 -24.93 14.93
C ILE A 164 2.64 -25.98 16.03
N ARG A 165 3.33 -25.66 17.13
CA ARG A 165 3.55 -26.63 18.21
C ARG A 165 2.39 -26.67 19.20
N GLU A 166 1.82 -25.51 19.53
CA GLU A 166 0.79 -25.42 20.58
C GLU A 166 -0.65 -25.31 20.04
N GLY A 167 -0.83 -25.12 18.73
CA GLY A 167 -2.15 -24.97 18.11
C GLY A 167 -2.93 -23.75 18.59
N LYS A 168 -2.24 -22.76 19.16
CA LYS A 168 -2.83 -21.53 19.71
C LYS A 168 -2.88 -20.47 18.61
N GLY A 169 -4.01 -19.79 18.47
CA GLY A 169 -4.13 -18.65 17.56
C GLY A 169 -3.53 -17.37 18.14
N LEU A 170 -3.62 -16.28 17.38
CA LEU A 170 -3.03 -14.97 17.73
C LEU A 170 -3.72 -14.30 18.92
N GLU A 171 -4.92 -14.76 19.31
CA GLU A 171 -5.70 -14.27 20.43
C GLU A 171 -4.89 -14.22 21.75
N HIS A 172 -3.93 -15.13 21.93
CA HIS A 172 -3.13 -15.27 23.15
C HIS A 172 -1.96 -14.28 23.26
N LEU A 173 -1.59 -13.60 22.17
CA LEU A 173 -0.47 -12.65 22.14
C LEU A 173 -0.86 -11.24 22.62
N HIS A 174 -2.13 -11.04 22.96
CA HIS A 174 -2.67 -9.74 23.37
C HIS A 174 -2.56 -9.49 24.88
N ARG A 175 -1.67 -8.56 25.26
CA ARG A 175 -1.81 -7.75 26.49
C ARG A 175 -1.78 -6.27 26.11
N GLY A 176 -2.78 -5.81 25.36
CA GLY A 176 -2.86 -4.41 24.91
C GLY A 176 -4.10 -4.11 24.08
N ARG A 177 -4.61 -2.87 24.18
CA ARG A 177 -5.96 -2.36 23.82
C ARG A 177 -6.47 -2.50 22.36
N HIS A 178 -5.89 -3.32 21.49
CA HIS A 178 -6.41 -3.53 20.13
C HIS A 178 -6.97 -4.96 19.98
N ARG A 179 -8.28 -5.13 20.24
CA ARG A 179 -9.04 -6.40 20.15
C ARG A 179 -9.43 -6.80 18.71
N GLU A 180 -8.92 -6.13 17.68
CA GLU A 180 -9.43 -6.26 16.30
C GLU A 180 -8.54 -7.13 15.39
N TRP A 181 -7.71 -7.98 15.98
CA TRP A 181 -6.84 -8.90 15.25
C TRP A 181 -7.53 -10.22 14.86
N ASP A 182 -8.61 -10.60 15.55
CA ASP A 182 -9.12 -11.98 15.56
C ASP A 182 -10.01 -12.40 14.38
N SER A 183 -10.67 -11.48 13.68
CA SER A 183 -11.85 -11.90 12.89
C SER A 183 -11.59 -12.41 11.46
N ARG A 184 -10.35 -12.47 10.95
CA ARG A 184 -10.10 -12.79 9.52
C ARG A 184 -8.86 -13.62 9.21
N ILE A 185 -8.43 -14.48 10.14
CA ILE A 185 -7.27 -15.38 9.96
C ILE A 185 -7.65 -16.69 9.25
N VAL A 186 -8.90 -16.85 8.78
CA VAL A 186 -9.42 -18.17 8.38
C VAL A 186 -9.29 -18.49 6.87
N GLU A 187 -8.93 -17.54 5.99
CA GLU A 187 -8.88 -17.84 4.55
C GLU A 187 -7.54 -17.47 3.92
N GLY A 188 -6.57 -18.39 4.06
CA GLY A 188 -5.79 -18.81 2.89
C GLY A 188 -4.38 -18.27 2.67
N GLN A 189 -3.75 -17.58 3.62
CA GLN A 189 -2.32 -17.19 3.47
C GLN A 189 -1.54 -17.37 4.76
N ILE A 190 -1.30 -18.64 5.13
CA ILE A 190 -0.08 -19.02 5.84
C ILE A 190 0.92 -19.38 4.76
N VAL A 191 1.77 -18.44 4.38
CA VAL A 191 3.01 -18.76 3.67
C VAL A 191 4.09 -18.72 4.74
N ILE A 192 4.50 -19.92 5.16
CA ILE A 192 5.74 -20.16 5.90
C ILE A 192 6.90 -19.78 4.97
#